data_AF-A0A814W6Y1-F1
#
_entry.id   AF-A0A814W6Y1-F1
#
_cell.length_a   1.000
_cell.length_b   1.000
_cell.length_c   1.000
_cell.angle_alpha   90.00
_cell.angle_beta   90.00
_cell.angle_gamma   90.00
#
_symmetry.space_group_name_H-M   'P 1'
#
loop_
_entity.id
_entity.type
_entity.pdbx_description
1 polymer ?
#
loop_
_entity_poly.entity_id
_entity_poly.type
_entity_poly.pdbx_seq_one_letter_code
_entity_poly.pdbx_strand_id
1 'polypeptide(L)'
;METYRAAGFPCPLYTNPADHLPDVITPSKRDPSAKHNEAIVSPKQQAITDKAITAAQTPITIDLNMGAHKRLAQMANLPLNPIWHKRVLAYFTAKIIADTLVQIPVPIIFSCVVYFIVGLQPLPGKFFLFMLFMALCSLAATSLALMISALCKTANMSVTILPMALEVSRLFGGFFLSPANLPKYFSWLDALSYAKYTYVGVSLNELQGLTLSCADASTSTCIPNGETTIKQLGLDYINIGGCIGALLAFIIFCRFIAYLGVRFLKN
;
A
#
# COMPACT_ATOMS: atom_id res chain seq x y z
N MET A 1 -1.94 -33.45 15.79
CA MET A 1 -3.25 -33.73 16.41
C MET A 1 -3.13 -34.23 17.84
N GLU A 2 -2.17 -35.11 18.16
CA GLU A 2 -1.99 -35.62 19.54
C GLU A 2 -1.69 -34.54 20.58
N THR A 3 -0.96 -33.49 20.21
CA THR A 3 -0.66 -32.34 21.08
C THR A 3 -1.90 -31.59 21.56
N TYR A 4 -2.91 -31.40 20.70
CA TYR A 4 -4.19 -30.77 21.09
C TYR A 4 -5.03 -31.68 21.98
N ARG A 5 -4.98 -32.99 21.72
CA ARG A 5 -5.68 -34.02 22.51
C ARG A 5 -5.10 -34.13 23.92
N ALA A 6 -3.78 -34.03 24.07
CA ALA A 6 -3.10 -33.98 25.36
C ALA A 6 -3.40 -32.69 26.14
N ALA A 7 -3.71 -31.58 25.44
CA ALA A 7 -4.11 -30.31 26.03
C ALA A 7 -5.61 -30.22 26.39
N GLY A 8 -6.38 -31.31 26.22
CA GLY A 8 -7.81 -31.36 26.59
C GLY A 8 -8.78 -30.86 25.51
N PHE A 9 -8.30 -30.57 24.29
CA PHE A 9 -9.13 -30.07 23.19
C PHE A 9 -9.09 -31.02 21.99
N PRO A 10 -9.88 -32.11 22.00
CA PRO A 10 -9.93 -33.05 20.88
C PRO A 10 -10.59 -32.39 19.66
N CYS A 11 -9.84 -32.27 18.56
CA CYS A 11 -10.38 -31.79 17.28
C CYS A 11 -11.27 -32.88 16.64
N PRO A 12 -12.47 -32.55 16.12
CA PRO A 12 -13.28 -33.48 15.35
C PRO A 12 -12.59 -33.89 14.04
N LEU A 13 -12.75 -35.15 13.65
CA LEU A 13 -12.24 -35.65 12.37
C LEU A 13 -12.91 -34.87 11.22
N TYR A 14 -12.09 -34.42 10.24
CA TYR A 14 -12.47 -33.62 9.07
C TYR A 14 -12.71 -32.11 9.31
N THR A 15 -12.13 -31.52 10.35
CA THR A 15 -12.10 -30.05 10.53
C THR A 15 -10.67 -29.52 10.52
N ASN A 16 -10.48 -28.31 9.99
CA ASN A 16 -9.18 -27.67 9.92
C ASN A 16 -8.77 -27.19 11.34
N PRO A 17 -7.65 -27.68 11.91
CA PRO A 17 -7.27 -27.35 13.28
C PRO A 17 -6.97 -25.85 13.50
N ALA A 18 -6.70 -25.08 12.44
CA ALA A 18 -6.49 -23.64 12.55
C ALA A 18 -7.75 -22.87 12.97
N ASP A 19 -8.94 -23.40 12.68
CA ASP A 19 -10.22 -22.75 13.01
C ASP A 19 -10.54 -22.85 14.52
N HIS A 20 -9.91 -23.78 15.23
CA HIS A 20 -10.04 -23.98 16.68
C HIS A 20 -8.88 -23.39 17.50
N LEU A 21 -7.90 -22.77 16.83
CA LEU A 21 -6.85 -22.01 17.49
C LEU A 21 -7.40 -20.88 18.40
N PRO A 22 -8.49 -20.16 18.03
CA PRO A 22 -9.10 -19.17 18.92
C PRO A 22 -9.56 -19.76 20.25
N ASP A 23 -10.12 -20.97 20.24
CA ASP A 23 -10.63 -21.65 21.45
C ASP A 23 -9.51 -21.98 22.44
N VAL A 24 -8.30 -22.26 21.93
CA VAL A 24 -7.09 -22.49 22.74
C VAL A 24 -6.53 -21.19 23.31
N ILE A 25 -6.67 -20.08 22.59
CA ILE A 25 -6.14 -18.77 22.99
C ILE A 25 -7.12 -18.03 23.91
N THR A 26 -8.43 -18.30 23.81
CA THR A 26 -9.45 -17.71 24.70
C THR A 26 -9.56 -18.51 26.01
N PRO A 27 -9.28 -17.91 27.18
CA PRO A 27 -9.31 -18.61 28.46
C PRO A 27 -10.73 -18.81 29.00
N SER A 28 -11.74 -18.84 28.14
CA SER A 28 -13.16 -18.85 28.55
C SER A 28 -13.72 -20.27 28.58
N LYS A 29 -13.36 -20.97 29.66
CA LYS A 29 -14.05 -22.07 30.38
C LYS A 29 -13.03 -23.11 30.81
N ARG A 30 -12.27 -22.75 31.84
CA ARG A 30 -11.64 -23.77 32.70
C ARG A 30 -12.77 -24.41 33.50
N ASP A 31 -13.15 -25.63 33.16
CA ASP A 31 -14.12 -26.40 33.93
C ASP A 31 -13.55 -26.63 35.35
N PRO A 32 -14.22 -26.20 36.43
CA PRO A 32 -13.70 -26.28 37.81
C PRO A 32 -13.46 -27.72 38.32
N SER A 33 -13.78 -28.76 37.56
CA SER A 33 -13.56 -30.17 37.96
C SER A 33 -12.24 -30.80 37.48
N ALA A 34 -11.42 -30.10 36.70
CA ALA A 34 -10.13 -30.64 36.24
C ALA A 34 -8.99 -30.33 37.24
N LYS A 35 -8.85 -31.14 38.29
CA LYS A 35 -7.64 -31.18 39.12
C LYS A 35 -6.50 -31.88 38.38
N HIS A 36 -5.53 -31.14 37.84
CA HIS A 36 -4.15 -31.65 37.73
C HIS A 36 -3.09 -30.53 37.63
N ASN A 37 -2.21 -30.52 38.64
CA ASN A 37 -0.85 -29.97 38.72
C ASN A 37 -0.62 -28.49 38.32
N GLU A 38 -0.92 -27.58 39.24
CA GLU A 38 -0.35 -26.23 39.24
C GLU A 38 1.12 -26.27 39.70
N ALA A 39 2.03 -25.87 38.82
CA ALA A 39 3.36 -25.42 39.23
C ALA A 39 3.20 -24.13 40.07
N ILE A 40 3.83 -24.12 41.24
CA ILE A 40 3.76 -23.05 42.25
C ILE A 40 4.27 -21.73 41.65
N VAL A 41 3.35 -20.83 41.29
CA VAL A 41 3.65 -19.43 40.98
C VAL A 41 3.44 -18.60 42.25
N SER A 42 4.40 -17.73 42.55
CA SER A 42 4.42 -16.92 43.78
C SER A 42 3.19 -16.00 43.91
N PRO A 43 2.57 -15.90 45.10
CA PRO A 43 1.30 -15.19 45.33
C PRO A 43 1.30 -13.69 45.00
N LYS A 44 2.48 -13.07 44.84
CA LYS A 44 2.61 -11.67 44.41
C LYS A 44 2.39 -11.47 42.90
N GLN A 45 2.69 -12.48 42.07
CA GLN A 45 2.53 -12.37 40.62
C GLN A 45 1.05 -12.52 40.21
N GLN A 46 0.33 -13.39 40.93
CA GLN A 46 -1.10 -13.69 40.69
C GLN A 46 -2.01 -12.50 41.03
N ALA A 47 -1.70 -11.76 42.10
CA ALA A 47 -2.44 -10.55 42.47
C ALA A 47 -2.28 -9.37 41.48
N ILE A 48 -1.16 -9.32 40.74
CA ILE A 48 -0.90 -8.31 39.71
C ILE A 48 -1.62 -8.68 38.40
N THR A 49 -1.63 -9.97 38.04
CA THR A 49 -2.37 -10.47 36.87
C THR A 49 -3.89 -10.42 37.06
N ASP A 50 -4.41 -10.72 38.25
CA ASP A 50 -5.86 -10.71 38.50
C ASP A 50 -6.42 -9.28 38.52
N LYS A 51 -5.67 -8.30 39.04
CA LYS A 51 -6.06 -6.88 38.94
C LYS A 51 -6.02 -6.36 37.50
N ALA A 52 -5.10 -6.87 36.67
CA ALA A 52 -5.00 -6.49 35.26
C ALA A 52 -6.11 -7.11 34.39
N ILE A 53 -6.59 -8.32 34.73
CA ILE A 53 -7.65 -9.04 34.02
C ILE A 53 -9.04 -8.52 34.42
N THR A 54 -9.27 -8.25 35.71
CA THR A 54 -10.57 -7.77 36.21
C THR A 54 -10.90 -6.34 35.74
N ALA A 55 -9.88 -5.53 35.41
CA ALA A 55 -10.07 -4.20 34.84
C ALA A 55 -10.38 -4.19 33.32
N ALA A 56 -10.24 -5.32 32.62
CA ALA A 56 -10.12 -5.32 31.15
C ALA A 56 -11.23 -6.05 30.36
N GLN A 57 -12.13 -6.81 30.99
CA GLN A 57 -13.08 -7.64 30.23
C GLN A 57 -14.50 -7.62 30.84
N THR A 58 -15.28 -6.59 30.49
CA THR A 58 -16.71 -6.83 30.24
C THR A 58 -16.81 -7.47 28.85
N PRO A 59 -17.31 -8.70 28.70
CA PRO A 59 -17.45 -9.34 27.39
C PRO A 59 -18.36 -8.47 26.52
N ILE A 60 -17.86 -8.09 25.35
CA ILE A 60 -18.58 -7.29 24.37
C ILE A 60 -19.59 -8.21 23.68
N THR A 61 -20.86 -8.17 24.08
CA THR A 61 -21.94 -8.89 23.41
C THR A 61 -22.45 -8.04 22.24
N ILE A 62 -22.15 -8.44 21.00
CA ILE A 62 -22.73 -7.83 19.80
C ILE A 62 -23.96 -8.66 19.43
N ASP A 63 -25.14 -8.05 19.51
CA ASP A 63 -26.37 -8.73 19.13
C ASP A 63 -26.44 -8.83 17.60
N LEU A 64 -26.27 -10.05 17.11
CA LEU A 64 -26.23 -10.38 15.69
C LEU A 64 -27.60 -10.29 15.02
N ASN A 65 -28.67 -10.22 15.81
CA ASN A 65 -30.05 -10.13 15.33
C ASN A 65 -30.45 -8.70 14.93
N MET A 66 -29.58 -7.71 15.19
CA MET A 66 -29.81 -6.32 14.81
C MET A 66 -29.42 -6.04 13.35
N GLY A 67 -30.15 -5.13 12.70
CA GLY A 67 -29.83 -4.62 11.37
C GLY A 67 -28.42 -3.99 11.30
N ALA A 68 -27.77 -4.06 10.13
CA ALA A 68 -26.37 -3.64 9.93
C ALA A 68 -26.04 -2.23 10.49
N HIS A 69 -26.93 -1.25 10.30
CA HIS A 69 -26.76 0.11 10.82
C HIS A 69 -26.72 0.19 12.35
N LYS A 70 -27.53 -0.64 13.04
CA LYS A 70 -27.58 -0.67 14.50
C LYS A 70 -26.37 -1.39 15.10
N ARG A 71 -25.87 -2.43 14.41
CA ARG A 71 -24.62 -3.12 14.77
C ARG A 71 -23.41 -2.18 14.69
N LEU A 72 -23.34 -1.33 13.67
CA LEU A 72 -22.28 -0.31 13.55
C LEU A 72 -22.34 0.73 14.67
N ALA A 73 -23.55 1.17 15.05
CA ALA A 73 -23.73 2.10 16.17
C ALA A 73 -23.37 1.47 17.53
N GLN A 74 -23.66 0.18 17.72
CA GLN A 74 -23.27 -0.56 18.91
C GLN A 74 -21.75 -0.75 19.00
N MET A 75 -21.09 -1.05 17.88
CA MET A 75 -19.63 -1.14 17.81
C MET A 75 -18.94 0.20 18.09
N ALA A 76 -19.56 1.33 17.73
CA ALA A 76 -19.02 2.67 17.97
C ALA A 76 -19.01 3.08 19.45
N ASN A 77 -19.88 2.49 20.28
CA ASN A 77 -20.03 2.84 21.70
C ASN A 77 -19.28 1.89 22.66
N LEU A 78 -18.43 1.00 22.13
CA LEU A 78 -17.67 0.08 22.96
C LEU A 78 -16.53 0.83 23.68
N PRO A 79 -16.31 0.58 24.98
CA PRO A 79 -15.17 1.15 25.70
C PRO A 79 -13.88 0.51 25.17
N LEU A 80 -13.33 1.07 24.09
CA LEU A 80 -12.03 0.70 23.57
C LEU A 80 -10.98 1.08 24.61
N ASN A 81 -10.30 0.07 25.15
CA ASN A 81 -9.12 0.25 26.01
C ASN A 81 -8.16 1.32 25.43
N PRO A 82 -7.70 2.31 26.21
CA PRO A 82 -6.85 3.40 25.72
C PRO A 82 -5.52 2.94 25.07
N ILE A 83 -5.13 1.68 25.27
CA ILE A 83 -3.97 1.07 24.60
C ILE A 83 -4.18 0.94 23.07
N TRP A 84 -5.43 0.85 22.59
CA TRP A 84 -5.73 0.73 21.15
C TRP A 84 -5.37 1.99 20.34
N HIS A 85 -5.44 3.18 20.95
CA HIS A 85 -4.96 4.42 20.33
C HIS A 85 -3.45 4.38 20.03
N LYS A 86 -2.67 3.62 20.80
CA LYS A 86 -1.21 3.49 20.60
C LYS A 86 -0.83 2.53 19.48
N ARG A 87 -1.77 1.78 18.87
CA ARG A 87 -1.49 0.77 17.84
C ARG A 87 -1.84 1.19 16.41
N VAL A 88 -2.21 2.46 16.18
CA VAL A 88 -2.51 2.97 14.83
C VAL A 88 -1.32 2.79 13.88
N LEU A 89 -0.09 2.98 14.38
CA LEU A 89 1.11 2.75 13.59
C LEU A 89 1.26 1.27 13.20
N ALA A 90 1.09 0.34 14.14
CA ALA A 90 1.20 -1.09 13.89
C ALA A 90 0.12 -1.60 12.91
N TYR A 91 -1.10 -1.10 13.05
CA TYR A 91 -2.18 -1.40 12.11
C TYR A 91 -1.87 -0.84 10.71
N PHE A 92 -1.43 0.42 10.62
CA PHE A 92 -1.14 1.07 9.35
C PHE A 92 0.03 0.40 8.63
N THR A 93 1.13 0.10 9.31
CA THR A 93 2.27 -0.58 8.70
C THR A 93 1.92 -1.99 8.26
N ALA A 94 1.17 -2.76 9.06
CA ALA A 94 0.70 -4.09 8.67
C ALA A 94 -0.19 -4.04 7.43
N LYS A 95 -1.13 -3.09 7.36
CA LYS A 95 -2.00 -2.87 6.18
C LYS A 95 -1.18 -2.53 4.95
N ILE A 96 -0.23 -1.60 5.07
CA ILE A 96 0.62 -1.17 3.95
C ILE A 96 1.48 -2.32 3.42
N ILE A 97 2.05 -3.15 4.31
CA ILE A 97 2.85 -4.31 3.92
C ILE A 97 1.98 -5.33 3.17
N ALA A 98 0.82 -5.68 3.72
CA ALA A 98 -0.10 -6.62 3.10
C ALA A 98 -0.58 -6.14 1.71
N ASP A 99 -0.96 -4.87 1.61
CA ASP A 99 -1.45 -4.26 0.36
C ASP A 99 -0.33 -4.18 -0.70
N THR A 100 0.88 -3.80 -0.29
CA THR A 100 2.04 -3.74 -1.19
C THR A 100 2.39 -5.13 -1.74
N LEU A 101 2.31 -6.20 -0.93
CA LEU A 101 2.55 -7.57 -1.38
C LEU A 101 1.55 -8.01 -2.45
N VAL A 102 0.27 -7.70 -2.26
CA VAL A 102 -0.80 -8.06 -3.20
C VAL A 102 -0.70 -7.25 -4.49
N GLN A 103 -0.21 -6.02 -4.42
CA GLN A 103 -0.17 -5.10 -5.56
C GLN A 103 1.02 -5.34 -6.51
N ILE A 104 2.19 -5.76 -6.02
CA ILE A 104 3.42 -5.92 -6.81
C ILE A 104 3.30 -6.87 -8.03
N PRO A 105 2.59 -8.01 -7.96
CA PRO A 105 2.50 -8.93 -9.10
C PRO A 105 1.85 -8.33 -10.34
N VAL A 106 0.89 -7.40 -10.17
CA VAL A 106 0.11 -6.80 -11.28
C VAL A 106 1.01 -6.03 -12.26
N PRO A 107 1.81 -5.02 -11.85
CA PRO A 107 2.70 -4.31 -12.75
C PRO A 107 3.82 -5.18 -13.30
N ILE A 108 4.23 -6.25 -12.60
CA ILE A 108 5.24 -7.19 -13.10
C ILE A 108 4.68 -7.95 -14.32
N ILE A 109 3.50 -8.56 -14.18
CA ILE A 109 2.85 -9.30 -15.27
C ILE A 109 2.57 -8.36 -16.45
N PHE A 110 2.07 -7.15 -16.16
CA PHE A 110 1.85 -6.13 -17.18
C PHE A 110 3.14 -5.77 -17.94
N SER A 111 4.24 -5.58 -17.21
CA SER A 111 5.53 -5.23 -17.81
C SER A 111 6.07 -6.35 -18.70
N CYS A 112 5.94 -7.61 -18.27
CA CYS A 112 6.32 -8.76 -19.09
C CYS A 112 5.58 -8.75 -20.43
N VAL A 113 4.26 -8.53 -20.44
CA VAL A 113 3.48 -8.56 -21.69
C VAL A 113 3.78 -7.35 -22.57
N VAL A 114 3.69 -6.15 -22.02
CA VAL A 114 3.79 -4.91 -22.80
C VAL A 114 5.18 -4.69 -23.38
N TYR A 115 6.24 -5.02 -22.63
CA TYR A 115 7.60 -4.81 -23.09
C TYR A 115 7.92 -5.58 -24.38
N PHE A 116 7.46 -6.83 -24.47
CA PHE A 116 7.67 -7.66 -25.66
C PHE A 116 6.72 -7.32 -26.81
N ILE A 117 5.48 -6.90 -26.53
CA ILE A 117 4.52 -6.50 -27.59
C ILE A 117 4.98 -5.22 -28.29
N VAL A 118 5.45 -4.23 -27.53
CA VAL A 118 5.88 -2.95 -28.09
C VAL A 118 7.23 -3.07 -28.81
N GLY A 119 8.04 -4.07 -28.46
CA GLY A 119 9.35 -4.28 -29.06
C GLY A 119 10.41 -3.30 -28.54
N LEU A 120 10.42 -3.06 -27.23
CA LEU A 120 11.45 -2.25 -26.55
C LEU A 120 12.84 -2.92 -26.68
N GLN A 121 13.89 -2.21 -26.28
CA GLN A 121 15.26 -2.71 -26.46
C GLN A 121 15.47 -4.04 -25.73
N PRO A 122 15.90 -5.14 -26.39
CA PRO A 122 15.95 -6.47 -25.79
C PRO A 122 17.17 -6.67 -24.89
N LEU A 123 17.45 -5.73 -23.97
CA LEU A 123 18.53 -5.79 -23.01
C LEU A 123 17.97 -6.10 -21.62
N PRO A 124 18.45 -7.15 -20.91
CA PRO A 124 17.87 -7.57 -19.64
C PRO A 124 17.93 -6.47 -18.56
N GLY A 125 19.00 -5.67 -18.53
CA GLY A 125 19.12 -4.55 -17.58
C GLY A 125 18.04 -3.48 -17.77
N LYS A 126 17.69 -3.17 -19.02
CA LYS A 126 16.63 -2.20 -19.37
C LYS A 126 15.25 -2.76 -19.03
N PHE A 127 15.02 -4.04 -19.26
CA PHE A 127 13.77 -4.71 -18.89
C PHE A 127 13.50 -4.65 -17.38
N PHE A 128 14.50 -4.96 -16.54
CA PHE A 128 14.32 -4.89 -15.08
C PHE A 128 14.13 -3.45 -14.57
N LEU A 129 14.78 -2.46 -15.17
CA LEU A 129 14.55 -1.05 -14.85
C LEU A 129 13.14 -0.60 -15.26
N PHE A 130 12.67 -0.99 -16.44
CA PHE A 130 11.29 -0.74 -16.87
C PHE A 130 10.29 -1.35 -15.89
N MET A 131 10.47 -2.62 -15.52
CA MET A 131 9.64 -3.30 -14.54
C MET A 131 9.64 -2.59 -13.17
N LEU A 132 10.80 -2.12 -12.71
CA LEU A 132 10.93 -1.34 -11.48
C LEU A 132 10.14 -0.04 -11.55
N PHE A 133 10.23 0.72 -12.65
CA PHE A 133 9.47 1.95 -12.83
C PHE A 133 7.96 1.71 -12.83
N MET A 134 7.49 0.63 -13.46
CA MET A 134 6.08 0.26 -13.46
C MET A 134 5.59 -0.15 -12.06
N ALA A 135 6.40 -0.88 -11.30
CA ALA A 135 6.10 -1.20 -9.91
C ALA A 135 6.04 0.05 -9.02
N LEU A 136 7.02 0.95 -9.14
CA LEU A 136 7.06 2.22 -8.41
C LEU A 136 5.91 3.15 -8.77
N CYS A 137 5.54 3.22 -10.06
CA CYS A 137 4.40 3.99 -10.53
C CYS A 137 3.08 3.49 -9.91
N SER A 138 2.88 2.17 -9.91
CA SER A 138 1.72 1.53 -9.28
C SER A 138 1.68 1.86 -7.78
N LEU A 139 2.82 1.75 -7.09
CA LEU A 139 2.93 2.04 -5.65
C LEU A 139 2.72 3.53 -5.32
N ALA A 140 3.15 4.44 -6.20
CA ALA A 140 2.91 5.87 -6.08
C ALA A 140 1.43 6.21 -6.24
N ALA A 141 0.78 5.62 -7.26
CA ALA A 141 -0.65 5.80 -7.49
C ALA A 141 -1.50 5.33 -6.30
N THR A 142 -1.20 4.15 -5.73
CA THR A 142 -1.93 3.67 -4.55
C THR A 142 -1.60 4.46 -3.29
N SER A 143 -0.38 4.97 -3.15
CA SER A 143 -0.04 5.86 -2.03
C SER A 143 -0.82 7.18 -2.11
N LEU A 144 -0.98 7.76 -3.29
CA LEU A 144 -1.84 8.92 -3.50
C LEU A 144 -3.32 8.58 -3.20
N ALA A 145 -3.78 7.40 -3.62
CA ALA A 145 -5.14 6.95 -3.37
C ALA A 145 -5.45 6.79 -1.88
N LEU A 146 -4.50 6.22 -1.13
CA LEU A 146 -4.57 6.07 0.31
C LEU A 146 -4.57 7.43 1.01
N MET A 147 -3.76 8.38 0.54
CA MET A 147 -3.73 9.75 1.07
C MET A 147 -5.10 10.42 0.93
N ILE A 148 -5.69 10.42 -0.26
CA ILE A 148 -7.01 11.03 -0.50
C ILE A 148 -8.09 10.33 0.32
N SER A 149 -8.05 8.99 0.37
CA SER A 149 -9.00 8.20 1.16
C SER A 149 -8.91 8.46 2.65
N ALA A 150 -7.71 8.73 3.18
CA ALA A 150 -7.50 9.07 4.59
C ALA A 150 -7.93 10.51 4.93
N LEU A 151 -7.92 11.43 3.94
CA LEU A 151 -8.33 12.82 4.13
C LEU A 151 -9.85 13.01 4.01
N CYS A 152 -10.54 12.12 3.29
CA CYS A 152 -11.98 12.20 3.10
C CYS A 152 -12.77 11.67 4.31
N LYS A 153 -13.79 12.41 4.76
CA LYS A 153 -14.66 12.01 5.88
C LYS A 153 -15.66 10.91 5.52
N THR A 154 -16.04 10.80 4.25
CA THR A 154 -17.00 9.80 3.75
C THR A 154 -16.44 9.05 2.55
N ALA A 155 -16.81 7.77 2.41
CA ALA A 155 -16.36 6.93 1.30
C ALA A 155 -16.83 7.47 -0.06
N ASN A 156 -18.06 8.00 -0.14
CA ASN A 156 -18.64 8.54 -1.37
C ASN A 156 -17.85 9.75 -1.91
N MET A 157 -17.36 10.63 -1.03
CA MET A 157 -16.49 11.74 -1.43
C MET A 157 -15.16 11.23 -1.98
N SER A 158 -14.54 10.25 -1.32
CA SER A 158 -13.26 9.68 -1.76
C SER A 158 -13.36 9.08 -3.16
N VAL A 159 -14.40 8.27 -3.42
CA VAL A 159 -14.62 7.63 -4.73
C VAL A 159 -14.78 8.64 -5.86
N THR A 160 -15.31 9.84 -5.57
CA THR A 160 -15.49 10.90 -6.58
C THR A 160 -14.20 11.70 -6.81
N ILE A 161 -13.47 12.04 -5.75
CA ILE A 161 -12.29 12.93 -5.80
C ILE A 161 -11.04 12.18 -6.25
N LEU A 162 -10.91 10.91 -5.84
CA LEU A 162 -9.76 10.07 -6.15
C LEU A 162 -9.41 9.99 -7.65
N PRO A 163 -10.35 9.62 -8.55
CA PRO A 163 -10.05 9.54 -9.97
C PRO A 163 -9.65 10.91 -10.53
N MET A 164 -10.29 12.00 -10.09
CA MET A 164 -9.93 13.35 -10.53
C MET A 164 -8.47 13.68 -10.20
N ALA A 165 -8.02 13.39 -8.97
CA ALA A 165 -6.65 13.64 -8.57
C ALA A 165 -5.63 12.78 -9.34
N LEU A 166 -5.96 11.51 -9.59
CA LEU A 166 -5.11 10.61 -10.37
C LEU A 166 -5.00 11.08 -11.83
N GLU A 167 -6.08 11.51 -12.45
CA GLU A 167 -6.06 12.04 -13.82
C GLU A 167 -5.30 13.37 -13.91
N VAL A 168 -5.48 14.28 -12.95
CA VAL A 168 -4.69 15.52 -12.89
C VAL A 168 -3.21 15.20 -12.81
N SER A 169 -2.80 14.26 -11.96
CA SER A 169 -1.38 13.85 -11.88
C SER A 169 -0.86 13.28 -13.20
N ARG A 170 -1.67 12.53 -13.95
CA ARG A 170 -1.32 11.98 -15.27
C ARG A 170 -1.25 13.05 -16.36
N LEU A 171 -2.14 14.06 -16.32
CA LEU A 171 -2.13 15.17 -17.27
C LEU A 171 -0.83 15.99 -17.17
N PHE A 172 -0.33 16.20 -15.95
CA PHE A 172 0.98 16.81 -15.69
C PHE A 172 2.13 15.78 -15.72
N GLY A 173 1.93 14.60 -16.33
CA GLY A 173 2.88 13.49 -16.35
C GLY A 173 4.04 13.63 -17.34
N GLY A 174 4.34 14.83 -17.84
CA GLY A 174 5.43 15.11 -18.77
C GLY A 174 5.18 14.77 -20.25
N PHE A 175 4.25 13.86 -20.55
CA PHE A 175 3.86 13.54 -21.94
C PHE A 175 2.91 14.57 -22.56
N PHE A 176 1.82 14.92 -21.85
CA PHE A 176 0.79 15.83 -22.39
C PHE A 176 1.20 17.29 -22.33
N LEU A 177 1.86 17.71 -21.26
CA LEU A 177 2.47 19.04 -21.12
C LEU A 177 3.97 18.87 -20.90
N SER A 178 4.77 19.34 -21.86
CA SER A 178 6.22 19.45 -21.67
C SER A 178 6.53 20.48 -20.58
N PRO A 179 7.47 20.20 -19.66
CA PRO A 179 7.87 21.13 -18.60
C PRO A 179 8.30 22.51 -19.13
N ALA A 180 8.81 22.58 -20.36
CA ALA A 180 9.26 23.81 -21.00
C ALA A 180 8.11 24.79 -21.32
N ASN A 181 6.88 24.28 -21.52
CA ASN A 181 5.72 25.07 -21.91
C ASN A 181 4.80 25.40 -20.71
N LEU A 182 5.19 25.04 -19.49
CA LEU A 182 4.34 25.22 -18.31
C LEU A 182 4.48 26.64 -17.73
N PRO A 183 3.37 27.37 -17.49
CA PRO A 183 3.42 28.64 -16.78
C PRO A 183 4.00 28.46 -15.36
N LYS A 184 4.87 29.38 -14.91
CA LYS A 184 5.54 29.30 -13.60
C LYS A 184 4.58 29.08 -12.41
N TYR A 185 3.35 29.59 -12.51
CA TYR A 185 2.32 29.40 -11.49
C TYR A 185 1.93 27.93 -11.25
N PHE A 186 1.97 27.07 -12.28
CA PHE A 186 1.63 25.64 -12.16
C PHE A 186 2.83 24.73 -11.93
N SER A 187 4.03 25.30 -11.77
CA SER A 187 5.27 24.52 -11.62
C SER A 187 5.28 23.59 -10.40
N TRP A 188 4.50 23.90 -9.36
CA TRP A 188 4.38 23.05 -8.17
C TRP A 188 3.57 21.77 -8.45
N LEU A 189 2.57 21.82 -9.35
CA LEU A 189 1.81 20.62 -9.76
C LEU A 189 2.67 19.68 -10.60
N ASP A 190 3.49 20.25 -11.47
CA ASP A 190 4.47 19.50 -12.26
C ASP A 190 5.50 18.80 -11.35
N ALA A 191 5.97 19.48 -10.30
CA ALA A 191 6.90 18.89 -9.33
C ALA A 191 6.27 17.76 -8.51
N LEU A 192 4.96 17.82 -8.26
CA LEU A 192 4.22 16.84 -7.46
C LEU A 192 3.74 15.61 -8.27
N SER A 193 3.78 15.66 -9.61
CA SER A 193 3.34 14.54 -10.44
C SER A 193 4.32 13.37 -10.39
N TYR A 194 3.88 12.24 -9.81
CA TYR A 194 4.63 10.98 -9.88
C TYR A 194 4.73 10.45 -11.31
N ALA A 195 3.70 10.69 -12.14
CA ALA A 195 3.65 10.21 -13.51
C ALA A 195 4.78 10.80 -14.37
N LYS A 196 5.18 12.05 -14.09
CA LYS A 196 6.32 12.71 -14.75
C LYS A 196 7.63 11.95 -14.54
N TYR A 197 7.96 11.64 -13.29
CA TYR A 197 9.20 10.93 -12.97
C TYR A 197 9.23 9.51 -13.51
N THR A 198 8.07 8.83 -13.55
CA THR A 198 7.94 7.53 -14.23
C THR A 198 8.18 7.67 -15.73
N TYR A 199 7.50 8.61 -16.41
CA TYR A 199 7.64 8.81 -17.85
C TYR A 199 9.08 9.15 -18.25
N VAL A 200 9.70 10.08 -17.53
CA VAL A 200 11.10 10.48 -17.77
C VAL A 200 12.05 9.31 -17.51
N GLY A 201 11.87 8.58 -16.41
CA GLY A 201 12.71 7.42 -16.09
C GLY A 201 12.64 6.31 -17.14
N VAL A 202 11.43 5.97 -17.59
CA VAL A 202 11.20 4.97 -18.66
C VAL A 202 11.76 5.47 -19.99
N SER A 203 11.53 6.74 -20.34
CA SER A 203 12.01 7.31 -21.60
C SER A 203 13.54 7.34 -21.65
N LEU A 204 14.21 7.72 -20.55
CA LEU A 204 15.68 7.67 -20.47
C LEU A 204 16.20 6.22 -20.56
N ASN A 205 15.53 5.27 -19.90
CA ASN A 205 15.90 3.86 -19.95
C ASN A 205 15.87 3.29 -21.38
N GLU A 206 14.86 3.64 -22.18
CA GLU A 206 14.68 3.09 -23.53
C GLU A 206 15.38 3.87 -24.62
N LEU A 207 15.42 5.20 -24.54
CA LEU A 207 16.01 6.03 -25.60
C LEU A 207 17.54 6.08 -25.53
N GLN A 208 18.14 5.82 -24.37
CA GLN A 208 19.59 5.86 -24.22
C GLN A 208 20.27 4.73 -25.00
N GLY A 209 21.11 5.08 -25.98
CA GLY A 209 21.77 4.11 -26.86
C GLY A 209 20.88 3.49 -27.93
N LEU A 210 19.70 4.08 -28.20
CA LEU A 210 18.83 3.66 -29.29
C LEU A 210 19.17 4.40 -30.59
N THR A 211 19.44 3.65 -31.65
CA THR A 211 19.61 4.15 -33.02
C THR A 211 18.34 3.90 -33.82
N LEU A 212 17.72 4.94 -34.34
CA LEU A 212 16.49 4.88 -35.13
C LEU A 212 16.87 4.95 -36.61
N SER A 213 16.56 3.89 -37.37
CA SER A 213 16.81 3.86 -38.81
C SER A 213 15.70 4.62 -39.54
N CYS A 214 16.05 5.72 -40.19
CA CYS A 214 15.14 6.51 -41.02
C CYS A 214 15.06 5.88 -42.41
N ALA A 215 13.87 5.46 -42.86
CA ALA A 215 13.67 4.93 -44.21
C ALA A 215 13.88 6.00 -45.30
N ASP A 216 13.52 7.26 -45.01
CA ASP A 216 13.65 8.38 -45.94
C ASP A 216 14.36 9.57 -45.28
N ALA A 217 15.63 9.80 -45.65
CA ALA A 217 16.45 10.89 -45.15
C ALA A 217 16.07 12.29 -45.70
N SER A 218 15.05 12.36 -46.57
CA SER A 218 14.64 13.56 -47.31
C SER A 218 13.58 14.41 -46.60
N THR A 219 12.96 13.89 -45.53
CA THR A 219 12.02 14.66 -44.70
C THR A 219 12.75 15.15 -43.44
N SER A 220 12.79 16.47 -43.25
CA SER A 220 13.45 17.19 -42.15
C SER A 220 12.91 16.90 -40.73
N THR A 221 12.16 15.81 -40.57
CA THR A 221 11.47 15.40 -39.34
C THR A 221 11.99 14.09 -38.76
N CYS A 222 12.94 13.39 -39.41
CA CYS A 222 13.45 12.15 -38.87
C CYS A 222 14.57 12.38 -37.84
N ILE A 223 14.40 11.83 -36.64
CA ILE A 223 15.37 11.93 -35.54
C ILE A 223 16.13 10.60 -35.48
N PRO A 224 17.42 10.56 -35.87
CA PRO A 224 18.15 9.30 -36.05
C PRO A 224 18.62 8.66 -34.75
N ASN A 225 18.66 9.40 -33.64
CA ASN A 225 19.21 8.95 -32.37
C ASN A 225 18.25 9.22 -31.20
N GLY A 226 18.17 8.28 -30.26
CA GLY A 226 17.39 8.44 -29.03
C GLY A 226 17.90 9.59 -28.14
N GLU A 227 19.21 9.88 -28.14
CA GLU A 227 19.78 11.01 -27.40
C GLU A 227 19.30 12.36 -27.93
N THR A 228 19.16 12.49 -29.25
CA THR A 228 18.61 13.71 -29.84
C THR A 228 17.13 13.86 -29.49
N THR A 229 16.39 12.76 -29.39
CA THR A 229 14.99 12.74 -28.93
C THR A 229 14.86 13.16 -27.47
N ILE A 230 15.74 12.68 -26.57
CA ILE A 230 15.78 13.07 -25.16
C ILE A 230 15.96 14.59 -25.03
N LYS A 231 16.89 15.17 -25.79
CA LYS A 231 17.17 16.61 -25.78
C LYS A 231 16.02 17.44 -26.33
N GLN A 232 15.39 16.98 -27.42
CA GLN A 232 14.22 17.67 -28.00
C GLN A 232 13.00 17.62 -27.08
N LEU A 233 12.79 16.50 -26.37
CA LEU A 233 11.73 16.37 -25.36
C LEU A 233 12.06 17.08 -24.05
N GLY A 234 13.30 17.53 -23.86
CA GLY A 234 13.75 18.21 -22.64
C GLY A 234 13.80 17.30 -21.42
N LEU A 235 14.08 16.00 -21.59
CA LEU A 235 14.07 15.00 -20.51
C LEU A 235 15.42 14.89 -19.76
N ASP A 236 16.44 15.65 -20.18
CA ASP A 236 17.81 15.60 -19.66
C ASP A 236 18.02 16.36 -18.33
N TYR A 237 16.94 16.77 -17.66
CA TYR A 237 17.05 17.55 -16.41
C TYR A 237 17.29 16.68 -15.17
N ILE A 238 17.11 15.35 -15.26
CA ILE A 238 17.24 14.43 -14.13
C ILE A 238 17.76 13.06 -14.59
N ASN A 239 18.62 12.45 -13.77
CA ASN A 239 19.13 11.10 -14.01
C ASN A 239 18.09 10.03 -13.63
N ILE A 240 18.22 8.81 -14.19
CA ILE A 240 17.36 7.66 -13.88
C ILE A 240 17.27 7.40 -12.36
N GLY A 241 18.41 7.44 -11.65
CA GLY A 241 18.44 7.29 -10.19
C GLY A 241 17.74 8.43 -9.44
N GLY A 242 17.78 9.65 -9.98
CA GLY A 242 17.03 10.79 -9.45
C GLY A 242 15.52 10.60 -9.59
N CYS A 243 15.05 10.04 -10.71
CA CYS A 243 13.63 9.69 -10.89
C CYS A 243 13.17 8.64 -9.88
N ILE A 244 13.97 7.60 -9.64
CA ILE A 244 13.68 6.59 -8.62
C ILE A 244 13.60 7.22 -7.23
N GLY A 245 14.58 8.06 -6.89
CA GLY A 245 14.59 8.79 -5.61
C GLY A 245 13.37 9.69 -5.43
N ALA A 246 12.97 10.43 -6.47
CA ALA A 246 11.79 11.29 -6.44
C ALA A 246 10.48 10.50 -6.26
N LEU A 247 10.34 9.35 -6.95
CA LEU A 247 9.19 8.46 -6.79
C LEU A 247 9.10 7.89 -5.37
N LEU A 248 10.22 7.43 -4.81
CA LEU A 248 10.28 6.93 -3.44
C LEU A 248 9.95 8.03 -2.42
N ALA A 249 10.49 9.24 -2.60
CA ALA A 249 10.18 10.38 -1.76
C ALA A 249 8.68 10.72 -1.79
N PHE A 250 8.08 10.72 -2.99
CA PHE A 250 6.64 10.93 -3.17
C PHE A 250 5.81 9.85 -2.47
N ILE A 251 6.18 8.57 -2.60
CA ILE A 251 5.50 7.45 -1.93
C ILE A 251 5.54 7.63 -0.41
N ILE A 252 6.72 7.92 0.14
CA ILE A 252 6.91 8.12 1.59
C ILE A 252 6.08 9.32 2.06
N PHE A 253 6.12 10.43 1.32
CA PHE A 253 5.36 11.63 1.63
C PHE A 253 3.85 11.38 1.66
N CYS A 254 3.29 10.76 0.62
CA CYS A 254 1.86 10.43 0.55
C CYS A 254 1.45 9.46 1.68
N ARG A 255 2.27 8.44 1.97
CA ARG A 255 2.01 7.49 3.06
C ARG A 255 2.10 8.14 4.43
N PHE A 256 3.02 9.08 4.61
CA PHE A 256 3.14 9.85 5.85
C PHE A 256 1.89 10.73 6.07
N ILE A 257 1.42 11.45 5.06
CA ILE A 257 0.18 12.22 5.15
C ILE A 257 -1.02 11.31 5.40
N ALA A 258 -1.10 10.16 4.72
CA ALA A 258 -2.16 9.18 4.96
C ALA A 258 -2.16 8.69 6.42
N TYR A 259 -0.99 8.43 6.99
CA TYR A 259 -0.84 8.07 8.40
C TYR A 259 -1.31 9.20 9.33
N LEU A 260 -0.92 10.45 9.06
CA LEU A 260 -1.40 11.60 9.83
C LEU A 260 -2.91 11.77 9.72
N GLY A 261 -3.48 11.59 8.53
CA GLY A 261 -4.92 11.64 8.30
C GLY A 261 -5.66 10.62 9.16
N VAL A 262 -5.23 9.35 9.12
CA VAL A 262 -5.84 8.30 9.96
C VAL A 262 -5.68 8.59 11.45
N ARG A 263 -4.57 9.21 11.87
CA ARG A 263 -4.30 9.53 13.28
C ARG A 263 -5.11 10.71 13.82
N PHE A 264 -5.35 11.73 13.00
CA PHE A 264 -5.94 13.00 13.46
C PHE A 264 -7.39 13.25 13.01
N LEU A 265 -7.82 12.74 11.85
CA LEU A 265 -9.18 12.97 11.33
C LEU A 265 -10.23 12.00 11.90
N LYS A 266 -9.80 10.91 12.55
CA LYS A 266 -10.68 9.90 13.13
C LYS A 266 -10.71 9.91 14.66
N ASN A 267 -10.51 11.09 15.23
CA ASN A 267 -10.78 11.43 16.63
C ASN A 267 -11.97 12.38 16.71
#